data_AF-A0A484VE25-F1
#
_entry.id   AF-A0A484VE25-F1
#
_cell.length_a   1.000
_cell.length_b   1.000
_cell.length_c   1.000
_cell.angle_alpha   90.00
_cell.angle_beta   90.00
_cell.angle_gamma   90.00
#
_symmetry.space_group_name_H-M   'P 1'
#
loop_
_entity.id
_entity.type
_entity.pdbx_description
1 polymer ?
#
loop_
_entity_poly.entity_id
_entity_poly.type
_entity_poly.pdbx_seq_one_letter_code
_entity_poly.pdbx_strand_id
1 'polypeptide(L)' 'MANVAVTVNVQPWGEIVVNGSRRGVSPPLRQIQLAPGTYSVTVRNGDLPPYNTKLTVQAGKPASITHKF' A
#
# COMPACT_ATOMS: atom_id res chain seq x y z
N MET A 1 -16.67 3.43 -11.84
CA MET A 1 -15.21 3.59 -11.96
C MET A 1 -14.58 2.22 -11.72
N ALA A 2 -13.66 1.77 -12.56
CA ALA A 2 -13.02 0.46 -12.37
C ALA A 2 -11.96 0.55 -11.26
N ASN A 3 -11.97 -0.40 -10.33
CA ASN A 3 -10.95 -0.50 -9.30
C ASN A 3 -9.61 -0.92 -9.94
N VAL A 4 -8.52 -0.32 -9.47
CA VAL A 4 -7.16 -0.67 -9.88
C VAL A 4 -6.57 -1.63 -8.86
N ALA A 5 -6.04 -2.74 -9.36
CA ALA A 5 -5.24 -3.68 -8.59
C ALA A 5 -3.89 -3.03 -8.24
N VAL A 6 -3.63 -2.87 -6.94
CA VAL A 6 -2.36 -2.39 -6.43
C VAL A 6 -1.64 -3.52 -5.74
N THR A 7 -0.47 -3.91 -6.26
CA THR A 7 0.35 -4.97 -5.69
C THR A 7 1.06 -4.47 -4.44
N VAL A 8 1.14 -5.29 -3.41
CA VAL A 8 1.79 -4.98 -2.13
C VAL A 8 2.89 -6.00 -1.88
N ASN A 9 4.12 -5.51 -1.72
CA ASN A 9 5.28 -6.33 -1.41
C ASN A 9 6.08 -5.67 -0.29
N VAL A 10 5.88 -6.12 0.95
CA VAL A 10 6.65 -5.63 2.10
C VAL A 10 7.38 -6.76 2.79
N GLN A 11 8.66 -6.53 3.11
CA GLN A 11 9.54 -7.50 3.77
C GLN A 11 10.17 -6.89 5.03
N PRO A 12 10.39 -7.68 6.10
CA PRO A 12 9.90 -9.06 6.28
C PRO A 12 8.37 -9.10 6.45
N TRP A 13 7.79 -8.02 6.95
CA TRP A 13 6.36 -7.77 7.00
C TRP A 13 6.09 -6.27 7.13
N GLY A 14 4.84 -5.84 6.98
CA GLY A 14 4.44 -4.48 7.27
C GLY A 14 2.94 -4.25 7.16
N GLU A 15 2.42 -3.46 8.07
CA GLU A 15 1.04 -2.99 8.07
C GLU A 15 0.87 -1.85 7.06
N ILE A 16 -0.06 -2.02 6.14
CA ILE A 16 -0.39 -1.06 5.11
C ILE A 16 -1.56 -0.20 5.59
N VAL A 17 -1.33 1.09 5.71
CA VAL A 17 -2.33 2.11 6.02
C VAL A 17 -2.44 3.04 4.82
N VAL A 18 -3.65 3.24 4.30
CA VAL A 18 -3.93 4.07 3.13
C VAL A 18 -4.91 5.17 3.53
N ASN A 19 -4.50 6.43 3.45
CA ASN A 19 -5.25 7.60 3.92
C ASN A 19 -5.71 7.45 5.39
N GLY A 20 -4.87 6.88 6.25
CA GLY A 20 -5.21 6.60 7.65
C GLY A 20 -6.08 5.35 7.86
N SER A 21 -6.58 4.72 6.80
CA SER A 21 -7.37 3.48 6.89
C SER A 21 -6.49 2.24 6.73
N ARG A 22 -6.52 1.35 7.73
CA ARG A 22 -5.78 0.09 7.72
C ARG A 22 -6.32 -0.83 6.62
N ARG A 23 -5.44 -1.26 5.71
CA ARG A 23 -5.78 -2.22 4.64
C ARG A 23 -5.42 -3.65 4.97
N GLY A 24 -4.44 -3.86 5.85
CA GLY A 24 -3.99 -5.18 6.29
C GLY A 24 -2.48 -5.25 6.41
N VAL A 25 -1.93 -6.46 6.50
CA VAL A 25 -0.50 -6.70 6.74
C VAL A 25 0.07 -7.54 5.59
N SER A 26 1.15 -7.08 4.97
CA SER A 26 1.96 -7.85 4.00
C SER A 26 3.09 -8.57 4.76
N PRO A 27 3.52 -9.81 4.41
CA PRO A 27 3.34 -10.51 3.13
C PRO A 27 1.98 -11.17 2.81
N PRO A 28 1.09 -11.53 3.75
CA PRO A 28 -0.16 -12.22 3.38
C PRO A 28 -1.08 -11.32 2.56
N LEU A 29 -1.07 -10.01 2.80
CA LEU A 29 -1.64 -9.02 1.90
C LEU A 29 -0.69 -8.78 0.71
N ARG A 30 -1.07 -9.32 -0.45
CA ARG A 30 -0.32 -9.18 -1.72
C ARG A 30 -0.90 -8.16 -2.67
N GLN A 31 -2.18 -7.81 -2.50
CA GLN A 31 -2.88 -6.92 -3.39
C GLN A 31 -4.03 -6.22 -2.67
N ILE A 32 -4.28 -4.98 -3.03
CA ILE A 32 -5.46 -4.20 -2.63
C ILE A 32 -6.15 -3.61 -3.85
N GLN A 33 -7.44 -3.33 -3.74
CA GLN A 33 -8.19 -2.63 -4.77
C GLN A 33 -8.38 -1.18 -4.35
N LEU A 34 -7.95 -0.25 -5.19
CA LEU A 34 -8.12 1.19 -4.97
C LEU A 34 -8.76 1.82 -6.21
N ALA A 35 -9.69 2.75 -6.00
CA ALA A 35 -10.18 3.58 -7.09
C ALA A 35 -9.04 4.51 -7.57
N PRO A 36 -9.07 4.96 -8.84
CA PRO A 36 -8.15 6.00 -9.31
C PRO A 36 -8.20 7.24 -8.40
N GLY A 37 -7.03 7.72 -7.98
CA GLY A 37 -6.90 8.79 -7.01
C GLY A 37 -5.51 8.82 -6.36
N THR A 38 -5.28 9.84 -5.54
CA THR A 38 -4.03 9.99 -4.79
C THR A 38 -4.23 9.57 -3.35
N TYR A 39 -3.36 8.70 -2.86
CA TYR A 39 -3.41 8.15 -1.51
C TYR A 39 -2.10 8.37 -0.78
N SER A 40 -2.17 8.71 0.51
CA SER A 40 -1.03 8.65 1.41
C SER A 40 -0.94 7.24 1.97
N VAL A 41 0.17 6.57 1.70
CA VAL A 41 0.47 5.22 2.15
C VAL A 41 1.47 5.30 3.29
N THR A 42 1.15 4.67 4.40
CA THR A 42 2.06 4.48 5.52
C THR A 42 2.26 2.98 5.71
N VAL A 43 3.52 2.55 5.74
CA VAL A 43 3.91 1.18 6.03
C VAL A 43 4.55 1.16 7.41
N ARG A 44 4.07 0.31 8.31
CA ARG A 44 4.59 0.19 9.69
C ARG A 44 5.03 -1.24 9.99
N ASN A 45 6.14 -1.41 10.71
CA ASN A 45 6.62 -2.72 11.17
C ASN A 45 7.00 -2.61 12.65
N GLY A 46 6.04 -2.92 13.53
CA GLY A 46 6.24 -2.83 14.98
C GLY A 46 6.71 -1.45 15.41
N ASP A 47 7.86 -1.40 16.08
CA ASP A 47 8.50 -0.20 16.60
C ASP A 47 9.48 0.48 15.60
N LEU A 48 9.63 -0.06 14.39
CA LEU A 48 10.47 0.55 13.36
C LEU A 48 9.87 1.87 12.86
N PRO A 49 10.71 2.81 12.38
CA PRO A 49 10.25 4.05 11.79
C PRO A 49 9.23 3.79 10.67
N PRO A 50 8.06 4.46 10.69
CA PRO A 50 7.06 4.28 9.66
C PRO A 50 7.57 4.83 8.32
N TYR A 51 7.32 4.08 7.25
CA TYR A 51 7.60 4.53 5.89
C TYR A 51 6.37 5.20 5.29
N ASN A 52 6.47 6.51 5.05
CA ASN A 52 5.40 7.31 4.48
C ASN A 52 5.69 7.63 3.01
N THR A 53 4.77 7.30 2.12
CA THR A 53 4.86 7.59 0.69
C THR A 53 3.51 8.02 0.12
N LYS A 54 3.50 8.68 -1.04
CA LYS A 54 2.28 9.01 -1.76
C LYS A 54 2.15 8.08 -2.96
N LEU A 55 1.01 7.39 -3.05
CA LEU A 55 0.67 6.52 -4.17
C LEU A 55 -0.40 7.19 -5.02
N THR A 56 -0.08 7.44 -6.29
CA THR A 56 -1.04 7.89 -7.29
C THR A 56 -1.51 6.71 -8.10
N VAL A 57 -2.79 6.40 -8.01
CA VAL A 57 -3.46 5.31 -8.74
C VAL A 57 -4.18 5.92 -9.93
N GLN A 58 -3.89 5.44 -11.14
CA GLN A 58 -4.56 5.89 -12.37
C GLN A 58 -5.23 4.69 -13.04
N ALA A 59 -6.43 4.91 -13.60
CA ALA A 59 -7.12 3.87 -14.36
C ALA A 59 -6.23 3.38 -15.52
N GLY A 60 -6.12 2.07 -15.68
CA GLY A 60 -5.30 1.46 -16.73
C GLY A 60 -3.79 1.52 -16.50
N LYS A 61 -3.32 2.08 -15.38
CA LYS A 61 -1.90 2.00 -15.00
C LYS A 61 -1.70 1.08 -13.80
N PRO A 62 -0.71 0.17 -13.86
CA PRO A 62 -0.36 -0.63 -12.71
C PRO A 62 0.22 0.26 -11.60
N ALA A 63 -0.12 -0.06 -10.35
CA ALA A 63 0.41 0.60 -9.17
C ALA A 63 0.91 -0.48 -8.19
N SER A 64 1.96 -0.15 -7.43
CA SER A 64 2.51 -1.07 -6.44
C SER A 64 3.07 -0.33 -5.22
N ILE A 65 3.01 -0.99 -4.08
CA ILE A 65 3.60 -0.56 -2.81
C ILE A 65 4.68 -1.57 -2.47
N THR A 66 5.94 -1.18 -2.60
CA THR A 66 7.08 -2.03 -2.27
C THR A 66 7.92 -1.37 -1.20
N HIS A 67 8.23 -2.10 -0.12
CA HIS A 67 9.10 -1.61 0.94
C HIS A 67 9.87 -2.74 1.61
N LYS A 68 11.08 -2.46 2.06
CA LYS A 68 11.90 -3.40 2.84
C LYS A 68 12.40 -2.64 4.07
N PHE A 69 11.97 -3.11 5.24
CA PHE A 69 12.43 -2.63 6.53
C PHE A 69 13.83 -3.13 6.85
#